data_AF-A0A8K0QA96-F1
#
_entry.id   AF-A0A8K0QA96-F1
#
_cell.length_a   1.000
_cell.length_b   1.000
_cell.length_c   1.000
_cell.angle_alpha   90.00
_cell.angle_beta   90.00
_cell.angle_gamma   90.00
#
_symmetry.space_group_name_H-M   'P 1'
#
loop_
_entity.id
_entity.type
_entity.pdbx_description
1 polymer ?
#
loop_
_entity_poly.entity_id
_entity_poly.type
_entity_poly.pdbx_seq_one_letter_code
_entity_poly.pdbx_strand_id
1 'polypeptide(L)'
;MAQLSDINAQILDLSSALPSSLETARNGPSLGMPTDERFKNSGFPIDDMFQLTRKVADILEKRPSEATETIDDSDPGNSMFILSTYTRLLDMYQKVFTLVQSELSRTGSGAVFRFWKLPDVTVGSFAVESSPFLQMSLTIQVAEEFLSRLRSSTARWCGGGGSASMFASVVDISYQAFRDQELALAKHLVELRSEIEGLLDV
;
A
#
# COMPACT_ATOMS: atom_id res chain seq x y z
N MET A 1 -15.33 14.71 -2.09
CA MET A 1 -15.39 13.28 -2.52
C MET A 1 -14.92 13.02 -3.95
N ALA A 2 -15.16 13.90 -4.93
CA ALA A 2 -14.72 13.67 -6.32
C ALA A 2 -13.21 13.33 -6.44
N GLN A 3 -12.35 14.09 -5.76
CA GLN A 3 -10.90 13.83 -5.76
C GLN A 3 -10.51 12.44 -5.20
N LEU A 4 -11.14 12.00 -4.11
CA LEU A 4 -10.87 10.67 -3.54
C LEU A 4 -11.42 9.55 -4.45
N SER A 5 -12.54 9.80 -5.14
CA SER A 5 -13.07 8.92 -6.18
C SER A 5 -12.11 8.75 -7.36
N ASP A 6 -11.55 9.85 -7.86
CA ASP A 6 -10.59 9.82 -8.96
C ASP A 6 -9.30 9.06 -8.56
N ILE A 7 -8.83 9.27 -7.32
CA ILE A 7 -7.68 8.54 -6.79
C ILE A 7 -8.00 7.05 -6.61
N ASN A 8 -9.20 6.71 -6.12
CA ASN A 8 -9.62 5.32 -5.97
C ASN A 8 -9.72 4.60 -7.33
N ALA A 9 -10.12 5.30 -8.40
CA ALA A 9 -10.08 4.76 -9.76
C ALA A 9 -8.65 4.48 -10.24
N GLN A 10 -7.70 5.35 -9.93
CA GLN A 10 -6.27 5.15 -10.24
C GLN A 10 -5.67 3.99 -9.43
N ILE A 11 -6.01 3.87 -8.14
CA ILE A 11 -5.63 2.73 -7.29
C ILE A 11 -6.18 1.43 -7.88
N LEU A 12 -7.42 1.44 -8.35
CA LEU A 12 -8.03 0.26 -8.97
C LEU A 12 -7.32 -0.14 -10.27
N ASP A 13 -7.06 0.81 -11.18
CA ASP A 13 -6.30 0.55 -12.41
C ASP A 13 -4.91 -0.05 -12.08
N LEU A 14 -4.20 0.58 -11.14
CA LEU A 14 -2.87 0.10 -10.73
C LEU A 14 -2.93 -1.29 -10.09
N SER A 15 -3.95 -1.57 -9.28
CA SER A 15 -4.13 -2.88 -8.63
C SER A 15 -4.37 -4.00 -9.64
N SER A 16 -5.00 -3.68 -10.78
CA SER A 16 -5.33 -4.64 -11.84
C SER A 16 -4.09 -5.13 -12.59
N ALA A 17 -2.99 -4.36 -12.54
CA ALA A 17 -1.71 -4.75 -13.12
C ALA A 17 -0.98 -5.84 -12.31
N LEU A 18 -1.37 -6.06 -11.05
CA LEU A 18 -0.78 -7.09 -10.20
C LEU A 18 -1.36 -8.48 -10.53
N PRO A 19 -0.52 -9.53 -10.55
CA PRO A 19 -0.99 -10.89 -10.78
C PRO A 19 -1.98 -11.30 -9.69
N SER A 20 -3.05 -11.97 -10.11
CA SER A 20 -4.02 -12.53 -9.17
C SER A 20 -3.38 -13.73 -8.45
N SER A 21 -3.50 -13.84 -7.11
CA SER A 21 -2.95 -14.99 -6.35
C SER A 21 -3.33 -16.37 -6.92
N LEU A 22 -4.44 -16.44 -7.65
CA LEU A 22 -4.94 -17.65 -8.30
C LEU A 22 -4.17 -18.02 -9.59
N GLU A 23 -3.62 -17.03 -10.29
CA GLU A 23 -2.74 -17.23 -11.46
C GLU A 23 -1.32 -17.63 -11.01
N THR A 24 -0.87 -17.07 -9.88
CA THR A 24 0.41 -17.37 -9.25
C THR A 24 0.55 -18.84 -8.82
N ALA A 25 -0.55 -19.47 -8.40
CA ALA A 25 -0.57 -20.88 -8.02
C ALA A 25 -0.61 -21.86 -9.20
N ARG A 26 -1.07 -21.40 -10.38
CA ARG A 26 -1.31 -22.26 -11.55
C ARG A 26 -0.15 -22.24 -12.56
N ASN A 27 0.61 -21.14 -12.62
CA ASN A 27 1.70 -20.95 -13.56
C ASN A 27 3.03 -20.81 -12.81
N GLY A 28 3.87 -21.86 -12.80
CA GLY A 28 5.28 -21.71 -12.42
C GLY A 28 6.04 -20.76 -13.36
N PRO A 29 7.38 -20.75 -13.35
CA PRO A 29 8.28 -19.84 -12.62
C PRO A 29 8.03 -18.31 -12.76
N SER A 30 6.90 -17.88 -13.31
CA SER A 30 6.54 -16.48 -13.61
C SER A 30 6.04 -15.70 -12.38
N LEU A 31 6.55 -16.04 -11.20
CA LEU A 31 6.27 -15.36 -9.92
C LEU A 31 6.73 -13.89 -10.04
N GLY A 32 5.77 -12.97 -9.98
CA GLY A 32 6.02 -11.52 -9.89
C GLY A 32 5.83 -10.71 -11.19
N MET A 33 5.59 -11.34 -12.35
CA MET A 33 5.41 -10.57 -13.58
C MET A 33 4.07 -9.81 -13.54
N PRO A 34 4.05 -8.50 -13.82
CA PRO A 34 2.81 -7.76 -13.99
C PRO A 34 1.95 -8.40 -15.08
N THR A 35 0.64 -8.52 -14.83
CA THR A 35 -0.32 -9.09 -15.79
C THR A 35 -0.48 -8.18 -17.00
N ASP A 36 -0.37 -6.88 -16.76
CA ASP A 36 -0.53 -5.84 -17.76
C ASP A 36 0.75 -5.66 -18.60
N GLU A 37 0.59 -5.75 -19.93
CA GLU A 37 1.64 -5.54 -20.92
C GLU A 37 2.39 -4.21 -20.74
N ARG A 38 1.72 -3.18 -20.20
CA ARG A 38 2.32 -1.87 -19.89
C ARG A 38 3.55 -1.99 -18.99
N PHE A 39 3.56 -2.94 -18.07
CA PHE A 39 4.58 -3.07 -17.04
C PHE A 39 5.49 -4.28 -17.22
N LYS A 40 5.24 -5.13 -18.23
CA LYS A 40 6.07 -6.32 -18.50
C LYS A 40 7.53 -5.98 -18.83
N ASN A 41 7.76 -4.84 -19.47
CA ASN A 41 9.09 -4.40 -19.88
C ASN A 41 9.79 -3.50 -18.85
N SER A 42 9.04 -2.86 -17.94
CA SER A 42 9.55 -1.84 -17.02
C SER A 42 9.40 -2.20 -15.54
N GLY A 43 8.73 -3.30 -15.21
CA GLY A 43 8.35 -3.66 -13.84
C GLY A 43 7.16 -2.85 -13.32
N PHE A 44 6.58 -3.32 -12.20
CA PHE A 44 5.50 -2.63 -11.49
C PHE A 44 6.02 -1.33 -10.85
N PRO A 45 5.35 -0.17 -11.04
CA PRO A 45 5.80 1.12 -10.53
C PRO A 45 5.40 1.31 -9.06
N ILE A 46 6.29 0.96 -8.14
CA ILE A 46 6.07 1.14 -6.69
C ILE A 46 5.93 2.64 -6.34
N ASP A 47 6.63 3.51 -7.05
CA ASP A 47 6.51 4.97 -6.91
C ASP A 47 5.08 5.47 -7.13
N ASP A 48 4.36 4.95 -8.13
CA ASP A 48 3.00 5.36 -8.44
C ASP A 48 2.03 4.93 -7.32
N MET A 49 2.22 3.73 -6.78
CA MET A 49 1.50 3.25 -5.59
C MET A 49 1.73 4.20 -4.41
N PHE A 50 2.99 4.55 -4.13
CA PHE A 50 3.34 5.47 -3.04
C PHE A 50 2.78 6.88 -3.24
N GLN A 51 2.80 7.40 -4.46
CA GLN A 51 2.19 8.69 -4.77
C GLN A 51 0.67 8.69 -4.55
N LEU A 52 -0.02 7.62 -4.95
CA LEU A 52 -1.45 7.46 -4.72
C LEU A 52 -1.76 7.36 -3.22
N THR A 53 -1.00 6.53 -2.49
CA THR A 53 -1.11 6.42 -1.03
C THR A 53 -0.94 7.78 -0.34
N ARG A 54 0.09 8.53 -0.74
CA ARG A 54 0.33 9.88 -0.20
C ARG A 54 -0.84 10.82 -0.48
N LYS A 55 -1.37 10.84 -1.70
CA LYS A 55 -2.54 11.68 -2.05
C LYS A 55 -3.76 11.32 -1.19
N VAL A 56 -3.99 10.03 -0.93
CA VAL A 56 -5.06 9.60 -0.01
C VAL A 56 -4.80 10.11 1.41
N ALA A 57 -3.60 9.89 1.95
CA ALA A 57 -3.23 10.37 3.28
C ALA A 57 -3.39 11.89 3.41
N ASP A 58 -2.90 12.66 2.44
CA ASP A 58 -2.99 14.12 2.44
C ASP A 58 -4.45 14.62 2.38
N ILE A 59 -5.36 13.90 1.70
CA ILE A 59 -6.80 14.20 1.72
C ILE A 59 -7.42 13.88 3.08
N LEU A 60 -7.08 12.73 3.67
CA LEU A 60 -7.63 12.32 4.97
C LEU A 60 -7.07 13.15 6.14
N GLU A 61 -5.86 13.71 6.02
CA GLU A 61 -5.25 14.58 7.02
C GLU A 61 -5.85 16.00 7.00
N LYS A 62 -6.27 16.47 5.81
CA LYS A 62 -6.95 17.76 5.63
C LYS A 62 -8.38 17.69 6.19
N ARG A 63 -8.51 17.97 7.49
CA ARG A 63 -9.81 18.10 8.17
C ARG A 63 -10.66 19.21 7.51
N PRO A 64 -12.00 19.06 7.39
CA PRO A 64 -12.87 20.06 6.74
C PRO A 64 -13.01 21.42 7.46
N SER A 65 -12.21 21.74 8.49
CA SER A 65 -12.30 23.05 9.16
C SER A 65 -11.86 24.25 8.31
N GLU A 66 -11.20 24.03 7.17
CA GLU A 66 -10.77 25.12 6.27
C GLU A 66 -11.31 25.00 4.84
N ALA A 67 -12.13 23.99 4.53
CA ALA A 67 -12.69 23.79 3.21
C ALA A 67 -14.22 23.84 3.26
N THR A 68 -14.77 24.84 2.59
CA THR A 68 -16.20 25.15 2.39
C THR A 68 -17.00 24.07 1.64
N GLU A 69 -16.52 22.83 1.56
CA GLU A 69 -17.15 21.71 0.84
C GLU A 69 -17.21 20.46 1.74
N THR A 70 -18.08 20.56 2.74
CA THR A 70 -18.93 19.49 3.31
C THR A 70 -18.51 18.03 3.04
N ILE A 71 -17.49 17.53 3.75
CA ILE A 71 -17.47 16.10 4.10
C ILE A 71 -18.18 16.02 5.45
N ASP A 72 -19.43 15.55 5.43
CA ASP A 72 -20.14 15.22 6.65
C ASP A 72 -19.49 13.96 7.23
N ASP A 73 -18.74 14.15 8.32
CA ASP A 73 -18.11 13.10 9.12
C ASP A 73 -19.16 12.17 9.77
N SER A 74 -20.43 12.58 9.73
CA SER A 74 -21.58 11.82 10.24
C SER A 74 -22.18 10.86 9.21
N ASP A 75 -21.80 10.94 7.93
CA ASP A 75 -22.35 10.08 6.88
C ASP A 75 -21.62 8.73 6.84
N PRO A 76 -22.30 7.61 7.15
CA PRO A 76 -21.69 6.28 7.13
C PRO A 76 -21.22 5.86 5.72
N GLY A 77 -21.78 6.45 4.66
CA GLY A 77 -21.33 6.23 3.28
C GLY A 77 -19.92 6.74 3.05
N ASN A 78 -19.60 7.93 3.57
CA ASN A 78 -18.26 8.50 3.53
C ASN A 78 -17.24 7.64 4.28
N SER A 79 -17.56 7.19 5.51
CA SER A 79 -16.68 6.31 6.29
C SER A 79 -16.44 4.98 5.57
N MET A 80 -17.49 4.35 5.04
CA MET A 80 -17.37 3.11 4.26
C MET A 80 -16.55 3.30 2.98
N PHE A 81 -16.70 4.43 2.29
CA PHE A 81 -15.91 4.73 1.09
C PHE A 81 -14.42 4.91 1.43
N ILE A 82 -14.10 5.62 2.50
CA ILE A 82 -12.73 5.77 3.00
C ILE A 82 -12.15 4.41 3.38
N LEU A 83 -12.87 3.61 4.17
CA LEU A 83 -12.45 2.25 4.55
C LEU A 83 -12.22 1.39 3.30
N SER A 84 -13.13 1.42 2.32
CA SER A 84 -12.97 0.64 1.09
C SER A 84 -11.74 1.05 0.26
N THR A 85 -11.44 2.35 0.22
CA THR A 85 -10.26 2.87 -0.48
C THR A 85 -8.99 2.43 0.24
N TYR A 86 -8.98 2.47 1.57
CA TYR A 86 -7.85 2.03 2.36
C TYR A 86 -7.66 0.50 2.29
N THR A 87 -8.72 -0.30 2.41
CA THR A 87 -8.63 -1.76 2.24
C THR A 87 -8.03 -2.14 0.88
N ARG A 88 -8.38 -1.45 -0.21
CA ARG A 88 -7.75 -1.67 -1.52
C ARG A 88 -6.26 -1.38 -1.52
N LEU A 89 -5.83 -0.32 -0.83
CA LEU A 89 -4.41 -0.04 -0.66
C LEU A 89 -3.73 -1.15 0.15
N LEU A 90 -4.33 -1.61 1.26
CA LEU A 90 -3.81 -2.73 2.05
C LEU A 90 -3.65 -4.01 1.20
N ASP A 91 -4.67 -4.36 0.42
CA ASP A 91 -4.62 -5.52 -0.48
C ASP A 91 -3.50 -5.37 -1.51
N MET A 92 -3.30 -4.16 -2.05
CA MET A 92 -2.23 -3.87 -2.99
C MET A 92 -0.85 -4.01 -2.33
N TYR A 93 -0.65 -3.42 -1.16
CA TYR A 93 0.58 -3.56 -0.37
C TYR A 93 0.89 -5.03 -0.07
N GLN A 94 -0.10 -5.79 0.41
CA GLN A 94 0.08 -7.20 0.72
C GLN A 94 0.50 -8.00 -0.52
N LYS A 95 -0.14 -7.78 -1.67
CA LYS A 95 0.22 -8.44 -2.94
C LYS A 95 1.64 -8.07 -3.37
N VAL A 96 1.97 -6.79 -3.41
CA VAL A 96 3.30 -6.31 -3.82
C VAL A 96 4.38 -6.92 -2.93
N PHE A 97 4.23 -6.84 -1.61
CA PHE A 97 5.26 -7.33 -0.70
C PHE A 97 5.36 -8.86 -0.64
N THR A 98 4.26 -9.58 -0.85
CA THR A 98 4.31 -11.06 -1.02
C THR A 98 5.11 -11.43 -2.27
N LEU A 99 4.91 -10.71 -3.38
CA LEU A 99 5.64 -10.97 -4.62
C LEU A 99 7.13 -10.58 -4.48
N VAL A 100 7.42 -9.47 -3.80
CA VAL A 100 8.79 -9.07 -3.42
C VAL A 100 9.48 -10.16 -2.59
N GLN A 101 8.81 -10.71 -1.57
CA GLN A 101 9.37 -11.81 -0.75
C GLN A 101 9.67 -13.05 -1.59
N SER A 102 8.78 -13.38 -2.54
CA SER A 102 8.99 -14.50 -3.46
C SER A 102 10.19 -14.29 -4.39
N GLU A 103 10.44 -13.05 -4.81
CA GLU A 103 11.60 -12.70 -5.61
C GLU A 103 12.89 -12.69 -4.76
N LEU A 104 12.87 -12.15 -3.55
CA LEU A 104 14.00 -12.19 -2.62
C LEU A 104 14.46 -13.63 -2.36
N SER A 105 13.51 -14.52 -2.07
CA SER A 105 13.77 -15.95 -1.85
C SER A 105 14.41 -16.64 -3.05
N ARG A 106 14.13 -16.16 -4.28
CA ARG A 106 14.63 -16.73 -5.53
C ARG A 106 15.99 -16.18 -5.94
N THR A 107 16.31 -14.94 -5.57
CA THR A 107 17.35 -14.18 -6.29
C THR A 107 18.73 -14.18 -5.59
N GLY A 108 18.83 -14.59 -4.32
CA GLY A 108 20.12 -14.75 -3.64
C GLY A 108 21.02 -13.51 -3.66
N SER A 109 22.31 -13.66 -3.36
CA SER A 109 23.32 -12.58 -3.17
C SER A 109 23.57 -11.65 -4.40
N GLY A 110 22.93 -11.89 -5.56
CA GLY A 110 23.16 -11.13 -6.80
C GLY A 110 21.90 -10.50 -7.42
N ALA A 111 20.89 -10.16 -6.62
CA ALA A 111 19.56 -9.89 -7.12
C ALA A 111 19.38 -8.58 -7.91
N VAL A 112 18.92 -8.71 -9.16
CA VAL A 112 18.33 -7.61 -9.93
C VAL A 112 16.82 -7.74 -9.83
N PHE A 113 16.14 -6.80 -9.17
CA PHE A 113 14.68 -6.76 -9.08
C PHE A 113 14.07 -6.42 -10.44
N ARG A 114 13.94 -7.43 -11.31
CA ARG A 114 13.53 -7.23 -12.72
C ARG A 114 12.05 -6.88 -12.86
N PHE A 115 11.26 -7.25 -11.87
CA PHE A 115 9.81 -7.09 -11.90
C PHE A 115 9.34 -5.83 -11.17
N TRP A 116 10.25 -5.08 -10.54
CA TRP A 116 9.92 -3.91 -9.74
C TRP A 116 10.73 -2.71 -10.20
N LYS A 117 10.04 -1.62 -10.48
CA LYS A 117 10.69 -0.33 -10.59
C LYS A 117 10.82 0.24 -9.19
N LEU A 118 12.00 0.05 -8.60
CA LEU A 118 12.32 0.62 -7.29
C LEU A 118 12.58 2.13 -7.42
N PRO A 119 12.22 2.92 -6.40
CA PRO A 119 12.50 4.35 -6.39
C PRO A 119 14.01 4.61 -6.49
N ASP A 120 14.42 5.56 -7.34
CA ASP A 120 15.80 6.05 -7.35
C ASP A 120 16.07 6.82 -6.05
N VAL A 121 17.07 6.38 -5.29
CA VAL A 121 17.41 6.99 -4.00
C VAL A 121 18.55 8.00 -4.19
N THR A 122 18.18 9.27 -4.28
CA THR A 122 19.15 10.38 -4.28
C THR A 122 19.17 11.04 -2.91
N VAL A 123 20.35 11.09 -2.26
CA VAL A 123 20.54 11.85 -1.01
C VAL A 123 21.25 13.15 -1.36
N GLY A 124 20.47 14.23 -1.52
CA GLY A 124 20.99 15.51 -2.00
C GLY A 124 21.50 15.41 -3.44
N SER A 125 22.77 15.78 -3.66
CA SER A 125 23.44 15.68 -4.97
C SER A 125 24.20 14.37 -5.20
N PHE A 126 24.14 13.42 -4.25
CA PHE A 126 24.77 12.12 -4.38
C PHE A 126 23.72 11.06 -4.76
N ALA A 127 23.90 10.44 -5.93
CA ALA A 127 23.25 9.18 -6.23
C ALA A 127 23.92 8.12 -5.35
N VAL A 128 23.19 7.54 -4.40
CA VAL A 128 23.69 6.42 -3.61
C VAL A 128 23.83 5.24 -4.56
N GLU A 129 25.01 4.59 -4.64
CA GLU A 129 25.16 3.33 -5.36
C GLU A 129 24.13 2.35 -4.80
N SER A 130 23.08 2.15 -5.58
CA SER A 130 21.83 1.64 -5.06
C SER A 130 21.92 0.12 -4.97
N SER A 131 22.44 -0.38 -3.85
CA SER A 131 22.28 -1.81 -3.53
C SER A 131 20.78 -2.13 -3.62
N PRO A 132 20.38 -3.10 -4.44
CA PRO A 132 18.98 -3.49 -4.60
C PRO A 132 18.31 -3.79 -3.24
N PHE A 133 19.04 -4.42 -2.33
CA PHE A 133 18.59 -4.73 -0.97
C PHE A 133 18.35 -3.46 -0.14
N LEU A 134 19.20 -2.45 -0.26
CA LEU A 134 19.03 -1.17 0.43
C LEU A 134 17.80 -0.42 -0.10
N GLN A 135 17.61 -0.38 -1.43
CA GLN A 135 16.42 0.21 -2.04
C GLN A 135 15.15 -0.48 -1.56
N MET A 136 15.17 -1.82 -1.46
CA MET A 136 14.02 -2.58 -0.97
C MET A 136 13.74 -2.32 0.51
N SER A 137 14.78 -2.29 1.35
CA SER A 137 14.64 -1.95 2.78
C SER A 137 14.03 -0.55 2.96
N LEU A 138 14.52 0.45 2.22
CA LEU A 138 13.95 1.79 2.24
C LEU A 138 12.51 1.82 1.72
N THR A 139 12.21 1.05 0.67
CA THR A 139 10.85 0.93 0.11
C THR A 139 9.88 0.39 1.17
N ILE A 140 10.28 -0.61 1.94
CA ILE A 140 9.48 -1.15 3.06
C ILE A 140 9.28 -0.09 4.14
N GLN A 141 10.34 0.61 4.55
CA GLN A 141 10.23 1.68 5.57
C GLN A 141 9.25 2.78 5.15
N VAL A 142 9.33 3.23 3.89
CA VAL A 142 8.41 4.24 3.36
C VAL A 142 6.97 3.72 3.35
N ALA A 143 6.76 2.45 3.02
CA ALA A 143 5.44 1.83 3.10
C ALA A 143 4.90 1.76 4.52
N GLU A 144 5.72 1.36 5.51
CA GLU A 144 5.34 1.33 6.93
C GLU A 144 4.90 2.71 7.43
N GLU A 145 5.65 3.76 7.08
CA GLU A 145 5.30 5.15 7.42
C GLU A 145 3.99 5.59 6.78
N PHE A 146 3.77 5.24 5.51
CA PHE A 146 2.51 5.55 4.84
C PHE A 146 1.31 4.83 5.45
N LEU A 147 1.45 3.55 5.78
CA LEU A 147 0.40 2.78 6.47
C LEU A 147 0.11 3.37 7.86
N SER A 148 1.14 3.74 8.61
CA SER A 148 1.00 4.42 9.90
C SER A 148 0.24 5.75 9.79
N ARG A 149 0.54 6.55 8.75
CA ARG A 149 -0.17 7.80 8.45
C ARG A 149 -1.62 7.55 8.06
N LEU A 150 -1.89 6.59 7.17
CA LEU A 150 -3.25 6.23 6.76
C LEU A 150 -4.08 5.70 7.93
N ARG A 151 -3.50 4.88 8.80
CA ARG A 151 -4.12 4.41 10.04
C ARG A 151 -4.56 5.56 10.93
N SER A 152 -3.62 6.44 11.23
CA SER A 152 -3.83 7.62 12.08
C SER A 152 -4.91 8.53 11.50
N SER A 153 -4.90 8.69 10.18
CA SER A 153 -5.87 9.52 9.47
C SER A 153 -7.25 8.88 9.48
N THR A 154 -7.37 7.61 9.09
CA THR A 154 -8.64 6.87 9.02
C THR A 154 -9.30 6.72 10.39
N ALA A 155 -8.51 6.50 11.44
CA ALA A 155 -9.01 6.46 12.82
C ALA A 155 -9.68 7.77 13.25
N ARG A 156 -9.34 8.91 12.64
CA ARG A 156 -10.00 10.19 12.93
C ARG A 156 -11.38 10.29 12.28
N TRP A 157 -11.60 9.63 11.14
CA TRP A 157 -12.87 9.58 10.41
C TRP A 157 -13.79 8.44 10.85
N CYS A 158 -13.24 7.38 11.44
CA CYS A 158 -14.00 6.17 11.80
C CYS A 158 -13.97 5.86 13.31
N GLY A 159 -13.07 6.46 14.08
CA GLY A 159 -12.90 6.21 15.53
C GLY A 159 -13.66 7.19 16.44
N GLY A 160 -14.48 8.07 15.88
CA GLY A 160 -15.33 9.01 16.61
C GLY A 160 -16.69 8.39 16.95
N GLY A 161 -16.77 7.68 18.08
CA GLY A 161 -18.02 7.12 18.56
C GLY A 161 -19.08 8.19 18.88
N GLY A 162 -20.31 7.96 18.42
CA GLY A 162 -21.46 8.74 18.91
C GLY A 162 -22.63 9.00 17.96
N SER A 163 -22.84 8.23 16.89
CA SER A 163 -24.10 8.33 16.14
C SER A 163 -24.92 7.06 16.31
N ALA A 164 -26.13 7.19 16.87
CA ALA A 164 -27.11 6.12 17.06
C ALA A 164 -27.73 5.69 15.71
N SER A 165 -26.89 5.30 14.77
CA SER A 165 -27.26 4.82 13.44
C SER A 165 -26.96 3.33 13.36
N MET A 166 -27.89 2.54 12.84
CA MET A 166 -27.69 1.11 12.59
C MET A 166 -26.47 0.82 11.69
N PHE A 167 -26.03 1.81 10.91
CA PHE A 167 -24.83 1.73 10.08
C PHE A 167 -23.54 1.97 10.85
N ALA A 168 -23.58 2.60 12.04
CA ALA A 168 -22.41 2.76 12.88
C ALA A 168 -21.84 1.40 13.29
N SER A 169 -22.69 0.44 13.66
CA SER A 169 -22.26 -0.93 13.97
C SER A 169 -21.61 -1.62 12.76
N VAL A 170 -22.07 -1.37 11.54
CA VAL A 170 -21.48 -1.95 10.32
C VAL A 170 -20.12 -1.32 10.04
N VAL A 171 -20.01 0.00 10.20
CA VAL A 171 -18.74 0.72 10.10
C VAL A 171 -17.76 0.25 11.18
N ASP A 172 -18.21 0.03 12.41
CA ASP A 172 -17.39 -0.48 13.52
C ASP A 172 -16.88 -1.90 13.25
N ILE A 173 -17.75 -2.80 12.79
CA ILE A 173 -17.35 -4.17 12.42
C ILE A 173 -16.37 -4.15 11.25
N SER A 174 -16.63 -3.33 10.23
CA SER A 174 -15.76 -3.20 9.06
C SER A 174 -14.40 -2.59 9.45
N TYR A 175 -14.41 -1.60 10.34
CA TYR A 175 -13.22 -1.00 10.90
C TYR A 175 -12.43 -2.01 11.74
N GLN A 176 -13.09 -2.85 12.53
CA GLN A 176 -12.42 -3.89 13.31
C GLN A 176 -11.78 -4.96 12.41
N ALA A 177 -12.50 -5.45 11.39
CA ALA A 177 -11.94 -6.40 10.41
C ALA A 177 -10.76 -5.78 9.65
N PHE A 178 -10.87 -4.49 9.31
CA PHE A 178 -9.79 -3.71 8.74
C PHE A 178 -8.55 -3.66 9.66
N ARG A 179 -8.74 -3.46 10.96
CA ARG A 179 -7.64 -3.42 11.94
C ARG A 179 -6.89 -4.75 12.05
N ASP A 180 -7.60 -5.86 11.92
CA ASP A 180 -7.00 -7.19 11.92
C ASP A 180 -6.15 -7.42 10.66
N GLN A 181 -6.65 -6.98 9.49
CA GLN A 181 -5.89 -7.03 8.23
C GLN A 181 -4.65 -6.14 8.26
N GLU A 182 -4.76 -4.93 8.79
CA GLU A 182 -3.64 -3.99 8.95
C GLU A 182 -2.56 -4.57 9.87
N LEU A 183 -2.94 -5.20 10.98
CA LEU A 183 -2.00 -5.86 11.90
C LEU A 183 -1.26 -7.02 11.23
N ALA A 184 -1.98 -7.84 10.45
CA ALA A 184 -1.37 -8.92 9.69
C ALA A 184 -0.34 -8.42 8.68
N LEU A 185 -0.64 -7.33 7.96
CA LEU A 185 0.29 -6.71 7.02
C LEU A 185 1.51 -6.13 7.74
N ALA A 186 1.31 -5.40 8.85
CA ALA A 186 2.42 -4.85 9.62
C ALA A 186 3.39 -5.94 10.12
N LYS A 187 2.85 -7.08 10.56
CA LYS A 187 3.67 -8.24 10.95
C LYS A 187 4.49 -8.77 9.75
N HIS A 188 3.86 -8.89 8.58
CA HIS A 188 4.52 -9.36 7.36
C HIS A 188 5.66 -8.43 6.91
N LEU A 189 5.48 -7.11 7.03
CA LEU A 189 6.54 -6.13 6.71
C LEU A 189 7.74 -6.23 7.65
N VAL A 190 7.50 -6.41 8.94
CA VAL A 190 8.57 -6.60 9.94
C VAL A 190 9.36 -7.87 9.66
N GLU A 191 8.67 -8.98 9.35
CA GLU A 191 9.31 -10.24 8.97
C GLU A 191 10.15 -10.08 7.69
N LEU A 192 9.60 -9.44 6.66
CA LEU A 192 10.30 -9.16 5.39
C LEU A 192 11.55 -8.29 5.58
N ARG A 193 11.46 -7.27 6.44
CA ARG A 193 12.59 -6.42 6.78
C ARG A 193 13.70 -7.22 7.47
N SER A 194 13.36 -8.08 8.43
CA SER A 194 14.34 -8.95 9.10
C SER A 194 15.02 -9.92 8.13
N GLU A 195 14.30 -10.45 7.14
CA GLU A 195 14.88 -11.29 6.08
C GLU A 195 15.91 -10.51 5.23
N ILE A 196 15.59 -9.27 4.86
CA ILE A 196 16.50 -8.41 4.09
C ILE A 196 17.72 -8.01 4.91
N GLU A 197 17.56 -7.68 6.19
CA GLU A 197 18.69 -7.35 7.08
C GLU A 197 19.64 -8.54 7.25
N GLY A 198 19.10 -9.75 7.40
CA GLY A 198 19.91 -10.97 7.44
C GLY A 198 20.70 -11.24 6.16
N LEU A 199 20.24 -10.72 5.01
CA LEU A 199 20.96 -10.82 3.73
C LEU A 199 22.03 -9.72 3.56
N LEU A 200 21.93 -8.62 4.31
CA LEU A 200 22.90 -7.52 4.28
C LEU A 200 24.10 -7.76 5.22
N ASP A 201 23.95 -8.60 6.24
CA ASP A 201 24.98 -8.93 7.24
C ASP A 201 25.96 -10.06 6.80
N VAL A 202 25.84 -10.56 5.56
CA VAL A 202 26.68 -11.62 4.97
C VAL A 202 27.62 -11.05 3.90
#